data_AF-U5LCS6-F1
#
_entry.id   AF-U5LCS6-F1
#
_cell.length_a   1.000
_cell.length_b   1.000
_cell.length_c   1.000
_cell.angle_alpha   90.00
_cell.angle_beta   90.00
_cell.angle_gamma   90.00
#
_symmetry.space_group_name_H-M   'P 1'
#
loop_
_entity.id
_entity.type
_entity.pdbx_description
1 polymer ?
#
loop_
_entity_poly.entity_id
_entity_poly.type
_entity_poly.pdbx_seq_one_letter_code
_entity_poly.pdbx_strand_id
1 'polypeptide(L)' 'MREPAGTCVQCGKTIYCLDGFFNGIITDDKKAICFECSEEG' A
#
# COMPACT_ATOMS: atom_id res chain seq x y z
N MET A 1 4.52 7.04 -13.95
CA MET A 1 4.73 5.57 -14.11
C MET A 1 3.94 4.83 -13.03
N ARG A 2 3.39 3.64 -13.31
CA ARG A 2 2.65 2.82 -12.31
C ARG A 2 3.34 1.48 -12.14
N GLU A 3 3.92 1.24 -10.98
CA GLU A 3 4.71 0.05 -10.69
C GLU A 3 4.07 -0.73 -9.54
N PRO A 4 3.89 -2.05 -9.65
CA PRO A 4 3.41 -2.85 -8.53
C PRO A 4 4.46 -2.83 -7.42
N ALA A 5 4.09 -2.34 -6.25
CA ALA A 5 5.00 -2.12 -5.12
C ALA A 5 4.75 -3.06 -3.95
N GLY A 6 3.55 -3.65 -3.86
CA GLY A 6 3.22 -4.60 -2.81
C GLY A 6 1.76 -5.05 -2.88
N THR A 7 1.33 -5.80 -1.87
CA THR A 7 -0.06 -6.22 -1.71
C THR A 7 -0.54 -5.83 -0.33
N CYS A 8 -1.70 -5.20 -0.24
CA CYS A 8 -2.32 -4.82 1.01
C CYS A 8 -2.66 -6.07 1.83
N VAL A 9 -2.15 -6.15 3.06
CA VAL A 9 -2.41 -7.29 3.95
C VAL A 9 -3.84 -7.33 4.49
N GLN A 10 -4.59 -6.23 4.43
CA GLN A 10 -5.97 -6.18 4.92
C GLN A 10 -7.01 -6.56 3.85
N CYS A 11 -6.89 -6.01 2.64
CA CYS A 11 -7.88 -6.23 1.59
C CYS A 11 -7.37 -7.05 0.39
N GLY A 12 -6.08 -7.41 0.36
CA GLY A 12 -5.48 -8.17 -0.74
C GLY A 12 -5.27 -7.39 -2.04
N LYS A 13 -5.59 -6.09 -2.09
CA LYS A 13 -5.37 -5.26 -3.28
C LYS A 13 -3.88 -5.04 -3.53
N THR A 14 -3.47 -5.06 -4.80
CA THR A 14 -2.13 -4.64 -5.19
C THR A 14 -1.96 -3.14 -4.95
N ILE A 15 -0.91 -2.77 -4.21
CA ILE A 15 -0.48 -1.40 -3.98
C ILE A 15 0.52 -1.04 -5.08
N TYR A 16 0.37 0.16 -5.61
CA TYR A 16 1.21 0.65 -6.70
C TYR A 16 2.00 1.88 -6.27
N CYS A 17 3.26 1.94 -6.71
CA CYS A 17 3.98 3.20 -6.77
C CYS A 17 3.45 3.99 -7.97
N LEU A 18 2.95 5.19 -7.72
CA LEU A 18 2.55 6.14 -8.75
C LEU A 18 3.54 7.29 -8.71
N ASP A 19 4.24 7.48 -9.83
CA ASP A 19 5.19 8.59 -9.98
C ASP A 19 6.30 8.61 -8.91
N GLY A 20 6.78 7.42 -8.52
CA GLY A 20 7.79 7.27 -7.47
C GLY A 20 7.24 7.38 -6.04
N PHE A 21 5.93 7.62 -5.87
CA PHE A 21 5.28 7.66 -4.57
C PHE A 21 4.56 6.35 -4.25
N PHE A 22 4.84 5.76 -3.09
CA PHE A 22 4.19 4.55 -2.61
C PHE A 22 2.77 4.86 -2.10
N ASN A 23 1.74 4.34 -2.77
CA ASN A 23 0.34 4.59 -2.40
C ASN A 23 -0.17 3.64 -1.31
N GLY A 24 0.56 3.61 -0.20
CA GLY A 24 0.24 2.82 0.97
C GLY A 24 1.13 3.18 2.16
N ILE A 25 0.97 2.45 3.24
CA ILE A 25 1.76 2.58 4.46
C ILE A 25 2.49 1.25 4.69
N ILE A 26 3.76 1.36 5.08
CA ILE A 26 4.52 0.23 5.58
C ILE A 26 4.47 0.29 7.11
N THR A 27 3.85 -0.70 7.74
CA THR A 27 3.82 -0.80 9.21
C THR A 27 5.20 -1.18 9.75
N ASP A 28 5.42 -1.02 11.06
CA ASP A 28 6.63 -1.49 11.76
C ASP A 28 6.97 -2.98 11.46
N ASP A 29 5.93 -3.83 11.32
CA ASP A 29 6.07 -5.25 10.96
C ASP A 29 6.40 -5.51 9.47
N LYS A 30 6.80 -4.47 8.72
CA LYS A 30 7.08 -4.51 7.27
C LYS A 30 5.92 -4.99 6.40
N LYS A 31 4.69 -4.83 6.88
CA LYS A 31 3.47 -5.13 6.11
C LYS A 31 3.00 -3.90 5.35
N ALA A 32 2.57 -4.12 4.11
CA ALA A 32 2.00 -3.08 3.28
C ALA A 32 0.50 -2.99 3.49
N ILE A 33 -0.01 -1.79 3.74
CA ILE A 33 -1.43 -1.47 3.89
C ILE A 33 -1.78 -0.37 2.87
N CYS A 34 -2.86 -0.50 2.12
CA CYS A 34 -3.28 0.56 1.19
C CYS A 34 -3.89 1.73 1.98
N PHE A 35 -3.85 2.94 1.42
CA PHE A 35 -4.42 4.11 2.09
C PHE A 35 -5.89 3.95 2.45
N GLU A 36 -6.69 3.33 1.57
CA GLU A 36 -8.09 3.02 1.86
C GLU A 36 -8.27 2.27 3.19
N CYS A 37 -7.43 1.25 3.46
CA CYS A 37 -7.50 0.49 4.72
C CYS A 37 -6.88 1.24 5.89
N SER A 38 -5.95 2.15 5.65
CA SER A 38 -5.32 2.93 6.71
C SER A 38 -6.14 4.13 7.16
N GLU A 39 -6.98 4.70 6.29
CA GLU A 39 -7.86 5.83 6.60
C GLU A 39 -9.17 5.40 7.27
N GLU A 40 -9.44 4.09 7.34
CA GLU A 40 -10.62 3.52 8.02
C GLU A 40 -10.48 3.49 9.56
N GLY A 41 -9.59 4.32 10.14
CA GLY A 41 -9.22 4.34 11.56
C GLY A 41 -9.54 5.65 12.28
#